data_AF-A0AB36CKI0-F1
#
_entry.id   AF-A0AB36CKI0-F1
#
_cell.length_a   1.000
_cell.length_b   1.000
_cell.length_c   1.000
_cell.angle_alpha   90.00
_cell.angle_beta   90.00
_cell.angle_gamma   90.00
#
_symmetry.space_group_name_H-M   'P 1'
#
loop_
_entity.id
_entity.type
_entity.pdbx_description
1 polymer ?
#
loop_
_entity_poly.entity_id
_entity_poly.type
_entity_poly.pdbx_seq_one_letter_code
_entity_poly.pdbx_strand_id
1 'polypeptide(L)'
;MTTINKKTPAGATNTNEGNEQSENNSVHTVYLLKHSESTRHTFGTWGGEDLPRDKYFPVLIECDAVAEIWNGSTGKITFNADCVETMEAEAIKRRQSEQKLEQRRRDEANRRREENEIIHRITGMDLVRDDLVIFMTQARRDGQDFQPFLDALQAIDDLDLKRAGLTSWDDDLDEEEGN
;
A
#
# COMPACT_ATOMS: atom_id res chain seq x y z
N MET A 1 40.20 -51.99 -24.34
CA MET A 1 38.88 -51.88 -25.01
C MET A 1 37.82 -52.45 -24.08
N THR A 2 36.79 -51.66 -23.74
CA THR A 2 35.34 -51.97 -23.82
C THR A 2 34.86 -53.45 -23.73
N THR A 3 33.75 -53.84 -23.07
CA THR A 3 32.49 -53.13 -22.67
C THR A 3 31.62 -53.93 -21.64
N ILE A 4 30.98 -53.24 -20.67
CA ILE A 4 29.53 -53.25 -20.26
C ILE A 4 28.74 -54.59 -20.05
N ASN A 5 28.10 -54.81 -18.88
CA ASN A 5 26.61 -54.90 -18.71
C ASN A 5 25.99 -55.15 -17.29
N LYS A 6 25.02 -54.30 -16.93
CA LYS A 6 23.74 -54.48 -16.18
C LYS A 6 23.58 -55.44 -14.97
N LYS A 7 23.09 -54.89 -13.85
CA LYS A 7 21.68 -55.06 -13.37
C LYS A 7 21.29 -54.14 -12.17
N THR A 8 20.24 -53.32 -12.35
CA THR A 8 19.29 -52.79 -11.33
C THR A 8 17.96 -53.60 -11.45
N PRO A 9 16.87 -53.45 -10.64
CA PRO A 9 16.36 -52.32 -9.85
C PRO A 9 16.36 -52.63 -8.31
N ALA A 10 15.61 -52.03 -7.37
CA ALA A 10 14.61 -50.93 -7.31
C ALA A 10 14.63 -50.34 -5.87
N GLY A 11 13.87 -49.31 -5.46
CA GLY A 11 13.00 -48.36 -6.18
C GLY A 11 12.07 -47.62 -5.20
N ALA A 12 11.85 -46.31 -5.39
CA ALA A 12 10.75 -45.56 -4.80
C ALA A 12 10.38 -44.45 -5.81
N THR A 13 9.11 -44.44 -6.25
CA THR A 13 8.66 -43.69 -7.42
C THR A 13 7.50 -42.77 -7.08
N ASN A 14 7.70 -41.47 -7.22
CA ASN A 14 6.68 -40.46 -7.54
C ASN A 14 7.42 -39.12 -7.73
N THR A 15 7.63 -38.64 -8.95
CA THR A 15 6.62 -38.01 -9.82
C THR A 15 6.10 -36.72 -9.21
N ASN A 16 6.57 -35.59 -9.73
CA ASN A 16 5.69 -34.68 -10.44
C ASN A 16 6.46 -33.98 -11.57
N GLU A 17 5.75 -33.81 -12.68
CA GLU A 17 6.28 -33.26 -13.92
C GLU A 17 6.31 -31.74 -13.85
N GLY A 18 7.36 -31.14 -14.38
CA GLY A 18 7.57 -29.69 -14.40
C GLY A 18 8.36 -29.25 -15.62
N ASN A 19 8.26 -29.99 -16.73
CA ASN A 19 8.78 -29.55 -18.03
C ASN A 19 7.80 -28.58 -18.69
N GLU A 20 7.47 -27.50 -17.98
CA GLU A 20 6.99 -26.30 -18.65
C GLU A 20 8.21 -25.57 -19.18
N GLN A 21 8.46 -25.83 -20.46
CA GLN A 21 9.46 -25.18 -21.28
C GLN A 21 9.02 -23.74 -21.52
N SER A 22 9.06 -22.90 -20.48
CA SER A 22 8.73 -21.47 -20.55
C SER A 22 9.54 -20.84 -21.67
N GLU A 23 8.85 -20.16 -22.60
CA GLU A 23 9.51 -19.57 -23.76
C GLU A 23 10.52 -18.52 -23.30
N ASN A 24 11.80 -18.82 -23.52
CA ASN A 24 12.97 -18.08 -23.00
C ASN A 24 13.15 -16.70 -23.66
N ASN A 25 12.18 -15.78 -23.52
CA ASN A 25 12.23 -14.46 -24.17
C ASN A 25 11.59 -13.30 -23.40
N SER A 26 11.38 -13.41 -22.08
CA SER A 26 11.30 -12.21 -21.24
C SER A 26 12.69 -11.57 -21.13
N VAL A 27 13.04 -10.71 -22.09
CA VAL A 27 14.29 -9.93 -22.06
C VAL A 27 14.16 -8.83 -21.00
N HIS A 28 14.30 -9.22 -19.73
CA HIS A 28 14.36 -8.30 -18.61
C HIS A 28 15.63 -7.45 -18.73
N THR A 29 15.45 -6.19 -19.14
CA THR A 29 16.56 -5.25 -19.29
C THR A 29 16.95 -4.73 -17.91
N VAL A 30 18.19 -5.03 -17.49
CA VAL A 30 18.77 -4.57 -16.23
C VAL A 30 19.49 -3.25 -16.48
N TYR A 31 19.21 -2.25 -15.65
CA TYR A 31 19.85 -0.94 -15.72
C TYR A 31 20.78 -0.73 -14.54
N LEU A 32 22.02 -0.31 -14.79
CA LEU A 32 22.95 0.06 -13.73
C LEU A 32 22.53 1.42 -13.14
N LEU A 33 22.24 1.43 -11.84
CA LEU A 33 21.87 2.62 -11.09
C LEU A 33 23.07 3.55 -10.88
N LYS A 34 22.87 4.84 -11.12
CA LYS A 34 23.83 5.90 -10.80
C LYS A 34 23.31 6.73 -9.62
N HIS A 35 23.74 6.35 -8.41
CA HIS A 35 23.17 6.86 -7.16
C HIS A 35 23.21 8.41 -7.03
N SER A 36 24.19 9.08 -7.65
CA SER A 36 24.31 10.55 -7.62
C SER A 36 23.22 11.30 -8.41
N GLU A 37 22.56 10.64 -9.35
CA GLU A 37 21.52 11.22 -10.22
C GLU A 37 20.11 10.67 -9.89
N SER A 38 20.00 9.91 -8.80
CA SER A 38 18.74 9.37 -8.33
C SER A 38 17.93 10.44 -7.59
N THR A 39 16.74 10.76 -8.10
CA THR A 39 15.82 11.74 -7.48
C THR A 39 14.86 11.06 -6.51
N ARG A 40 13.90 11.81 -5.92
CA ARG A 40 12.82 11.22 -5.11
C ARG A 40 11.84 10.37 -5.94
N HIS A 41 11.77 10.57 -7.26
CA HIS A 41 10.75 9.98 -8.14
C HIS A 41 11.34 9.13 -9.26
N THR A 42 12.58 9.40 -9.68
CA THR A 42 13.31 8.65 -10.70
C THR A 42 14.60 8.04 -10.15
N PHE A 43 15.07 7.00 -10.83
CA PHE A 43 16.42 6.47 -10.73
C PHE A 43 17.21 6.96 -11.95
N GLY A 44 18.28 7.72 -11.73
CA GLY A 44 19.25 8.02 -12.78
C GLY A 44 20.07 6.78 -13.11
N THR A 45 20.24 6.47 -14.40
CA THR A 45 21.01 5.31 -14.87
C THR A 45 22.32 5.72 -15.55
N TRP A 46 23.28 4.81 -15.63
CA TRP A 46 24.52 5.04 -16.40
C TRP A 46 24.29 5.20 -17.91
N GLY A 47 23.12 4.79 -18.43
CA GLY A 47 22.71 5.04 -19.82
C GLY A 47 22.16 6.44 -20.07
N GLY A 48 21.97 7.26 -19.02
CA GLY A 48 21.33 8.58 -19.13
C GLY A 48 19.79 8.53 -19.20
N GLU A 49 19.19 7.36 -18.99
CA GLU A 49 17.74 7.20 -18.88
C GLU A 49 17.27 7.45 -17.44
N ASP A 50 16.18 8.21 -17.29
CA ASP A 50 15.47 8.44 -16.03
C ASP A 50 14.38 7.37 -15.85
N LEU A 51 14.59 6.43 -14.92
CA LEU A 51 13.64 5.35 -14.69
C LEU A 51 12.64 5.69 -13.58
N PRO A 52 11.31 5.67 -13.82
CA PRO A 52 10.31 5.91 -12.78
C PRO A 52 10.37 4.85 -11.66
N ARG A 53 10.53 5.30 -10.40
CA ARG A 53 10.69 4.41 -9.23
C ARG A 53 9.48 3.50 -8.95
N ASP A 54 8.32 3.80 -9.53
CA ASP A 54 7.11 2.98 -9.47
C ASP A 54 7.09 1.82 -10.48
N LYS A 55 7.95 1.81 -11.50
CA LYS A 55 8.01 0.74 -12.52
C LYS A 55 9.21 -0.19 -12.41
N TYR A 56 10.23 0.20 -11.63
CA TYR A 56 11.48 -0.54 -11.46
C TYR A 56 11.81 -0.68 -9.98
N PHE A 57 12.41 -1.80 -9.60
CA PHE A 57 12.90 -2.03 -8.24
C PHE A 57 14.42 -2.25 -8.26
N PRO A 58 15.17 -1.76 -7.26
CA PRO A 58 16.60 -2.00 -7.17
C PRO A 58 16.87 -3.44 -6.75
N VAL A 59 17.74 -4.14 -7.48
CA VAL A 59 18.26 -5.46 -7.12
C VAL A 59 19.74 -5.34 -6.83
N LEU A 60 20.21 -6.00 -5.77
CA LEU A 60 21.64 -6.12 -5.48
C LEU A 60 22.23 -7.23 -6.33
N ILE A 61 23.32 -6.92 -7.03
CA ILE A 61 24.06 -7.84 -7.89
C ILE A 61 25.51 -7.85 -7.40
N GLU A 62 26.16 -9.02 -7.42
CA GLU A 62 27.56 -9.15 -7.03
C GLU A 62 28.48 -8.34 -7.96
N CYS A 63 29.48 -7.68 -7.38
CA CYS A 63 30.37 -6.79 -8.12
C CYS A 63 31.12 -7.50 -9.27
N ASP A 64 31.45 -8.77 -9.09
CA ASP A 64 32.17 -9.58 -10.09
C ASP A 64 31.29 -9.83 -11.32
N ALA A 65 30.01 -10.16 -11.13
CA ALA A 65 29.04 -10.31 -12.22
C ALA A 65 28.82 -8.99 -12.99
N VAL A 66 28.82 -7.85 -12.28
CA VAL A 66 28.77 -6.52 -12.92
C VAL A 66 30.04 -6.24 -13.74
N ALA A 67 31.21 -6.63 -13.23
CA ALA A 67 32.49 -6.47 -13.93
C ALA A 67 32.59 -7.35 -15.20
N GLU A 68 32.08 -8.59 -15.16
CA GLU A 68 32.03 -9.46 -16.35
C GLU A 68 31.17 -8.84 -17.48
N ILE A 69 30.01 -8.28 -17.14
CA ILE A 69 29.12 -7.61 -18.10
C ILE A 69 29.76 -6.34 -18.65
N TRP A 70 30.39 -5.55 -17.79
CA TRP A 70 31.07 -4.30 -18.17
C TRP A 70 32.23 -4.54 -19.16
N ASN A 71 32.93 -5.67 -19.04
CA ASN A 71 34.04 -6.04 -19.91
C ASN A 71 33.61 -6.58 -21.29
N GLY A 72 32.34 -6.40 -21.68
CA GLY A 72 31.84 -6.72 -23.02
C GLY A 72 31.46 -8.20 -23.22
N SER A 73 31.39 -8.99 -22.16
CA SER A 73 30.71 -10.28 -22.21
C SER A 73 29.19 -10.06 -22.13
N THR A 74 28.42 -10.78 -22.94
CA THR A 74 26.97 -10.89 -22.75
C THR A 74 26.67 -11.82 -21.57
N GLY A 75 27.01 -11.36 -20.36
CA GLY A 75 26.72 -12.05 -19.12
C GLY A 75 25.21 -12.17 -18.92
N LYS A 76 24.70 -13.41 -18.87
CA LYS A 76 23.32 -13.68 -18.49
C LYS A 76 23.20 -13.61 -16.96
N ILE A 77 22.61 -12.52 -16.45
CA ILE A 77 22.13 -12.51 -15.06
C ILE A 77 20.84 -13.33 -15.00
N THR A 78 20.85 -14.39 -14.20
CA THR A 78 19.65 -15.16 -13.86
C THR A 78 19.19 -14.79 -12.46
N PHE A 79 18.00 -14.20 -12.35
CA PHE A 79 17.33 -14.01 -11.07
C PHE A 79 16.53 -15.27 -10.72
N ASN A 80 16.42 -15.60 -9.43
CA ASN A 80 15.42 -16.59 -8.99
C ASN A 80 14.03 -15.95 -9.13
N ALA A 81 13.10 -16.64 -9.81
CA ALA A 81 11.73 -16.19 -10.02
C ALA A 81 11.03 -15.88 -8.68
N ASP A 82 11.15 -16.77 -7.69
CA ASP A 82 10.55 -16.60 -6.35
C ASP A 82 10.96 -15.28 -5.70
N CYS A 83 12.21 -14.85 -5.89
CA CYS A 83 12.73 -13.61 -5.35
C CYS A 83 12.16 -12.38 -6.07
N VAL A 84 12.00 -12.45 -7.40
CA VAL A 84 11.39 -11.38 -8.20
C VAL A 84 9.91 -11.22 -7.85
N GLU A 85 9.17 -12.33 -7.78
CA GLU A 85 7.75 -12.33 -7.43
C GLU A 85 7.51 -11.80 -6.00
N THR A 86 8.36 -12.18 -5.04
CA THR A 86 8.27 -11.68 -3.66
C THR A 86 8.50 -10.16 -3.61
N MET A 87 9.52 -9.65 -4.32
CA MET A 87 9.81 -8.21 -4.38
C MET A 87 8.71 -7.42 -5.11
N GLU A 88 8.14 -7.97 -6.18
CA GLU A 88 7.00 -7.35 -6.87
C GLU A 88 5.75 -7.32 -5.99
N ALA A 89 5.44 -8.41 -5.27
CA ALA A 89 4.32 -8.47 -4.35
C ALA A 89 4.46 -7.45 -3.19
N GLU A 90 5.67 -7.25 -2.66
CA GLU A 90 5.94 -6.19 -1.68
C GLU A 90 5.77 -4.78 -2.27
N ALA A 91 6.27 -4.54 -3.48
CA ALA A 91 6.11 -3.27 -4.18
C ALA A 91 4.63 -2.94 -4.46
N ILE A 92 3.82 -3.93 -4.85
CA ILE A 92 2.38 -3.80 -5.04
C ILE A 92 1.67 -3.51 -3.71
N LYS A 93 1.94 -4.28 -2.65
CA LYS A 93 1.37 -4.06 -1.30
C LYS A 93 1.66 -2.64 -0.80
N ARG A 94 2.88 -2.14 -1.03
CA ARG A 94 3.28 -0.77 -0.66
C ARG A 94 2.50 0.29 -1.45
N ARG A 95 2.34 0.14 -2.78
CA ARG A 95 1.52 1.07 -3.58
C ARG A 95 0.05 1.07 -3.12
N GLN A 96 -0.50 -0.10 -2.81
CA GLN A 96 -1.87 -0.23 -2.30
C GLN A 96 -2.04 0.41 -0.92
N SER A 97 -1.06 0.29 -0.01
CA SER A 97 -1.13 0.94 1.31
C SER A 97 -0.96 2.45 1.23
N GLU A 98 -0.08 2.95 0.36
CA GLU A 98 0.08 4.38 0.06
C GLU A 98 -1.21 4.97 -0.57
N GLN A 99 -1.82 4.28 -1.54
CA GLN A 99 -3.11 4.68 -2.12
C GLN A 99 -4.25 4.66 -1.09
N LYS A 100 -4.35 3.62 -0.25
CA LYS A 100 -5.38 3.50 0.80
C LYS A 100 -5.21 4.57 1.88
N LEU A 101 -3.97 4.96 2.19
CA LEU A 101 -3.69 6.07 3.11
C LEU A 101 -4.11 7.41 2.50
N GLU A 102 -3.75 7.67 1.24
CA GLU A 102 -4.14 8.90 0.54
C GLU A 102 -5.67 9.01 0.38
N GLN A 103 -6.36 7.91 0.07
CA GLN A 103 -7.82 7.86 0.06
C GLN A 103 -8.40 8.17 1.44
N ARG A 104 -7.92 7.51 2.50
CA ARG A 104 -8.34 7.80 3.89
C ARG A 104 -8.15 9.28 4.26
N ARG A 105 -7.04 9.91 3.86
CA ARG A 105 -6.80 11.34 4.10
C ARG A 105 -7.77 12.25 3.36
N ARG A 106 -8.20 11.88 2.14
CA ARG A 106 -9.24 12.61 1.39
C ARG A 106 -10.60 12.43 2.03
N ASP A 107 -10.96 11.21 2.42
CA ASP A 107 -12.22 10.91 3.09
C ASP A 107 -12.32 11.62 4.45
N GLU A 108 -11.23 11.65 5.22
CA GLU A 108 -11.12 12.39 6.49
C GLU A 108 -11.20 13.91 6.28
N ALA A 109 -10.54 14.45 5.25
CA ALA A 109 -10.61 15.87 4.91
C ALA A 109 -12.02 16.30 4.45
N ASN A 110 -12.74 15.43 3.71
CA ASN A 110 -14.12 15.69 3.32
C ASN A 110 -15.06 15.63 4.54
N ARG A 111 -14.93 14.60 5.40
CA ARG A 111 -15.72 14.50 6.65
C ARG A 111 -15.54 15.73 7.54
N ARG A 112 -14.30 16.20 7.73
CA ARG A 112 -14.01 17.42 8.50
C ARG A 112 -14.66 18.67 7.91
N ARG A 113 -14.79 18.78 6.58
CA ARG A 113 -15.51 19.91 5.97
C ARG A 113 -17.00 19.86 6.26
N GLU A 114 -17.63 18.70 6.06
CA GLU A 114 -19.06 18.50 6.35
C GLU A 114 -19.37 18.77 7.83
N GLU A 115 -18.51 18.32 8.75
CA GLU A 115 -18.64 18.58 10.18
C GLU A 115 -18.48 20.07 10.50
N ASN A 116 -17.44 20.73 9.99
CA ASN A 116 -17.22 22.16 10.21
C ASN A 116 -18.38 23.02 9.64
N GLU A 117 -19.00 22.61 8.52
CA GLU A 117 -20.18 23.29 7.97
C GLU A 117 -21.42 23.16 8.87
N ILE A 118 -21.60 22.01 9.54
CA ILE A 118 -22.67 21.81 10.54
C ILE A 118 -22.39 22.67 11.78
N ILE A 119 -21.15 22.64 12.28
CA ILE A 119 -20.70 23.42 13.44
C ILE A 119 -20.92 24.92 13.20
N HIS A 120 -20.45 25.44 12.06
CA HIS A 120 -20.63 26.84 11.70
C HIS A 120 -22.11 27.21 11.59
N ARG A 121 -22.95 26.35 11.00
CA ARG A 121 -24.39 26.59 10.84
C ARG A 121 -25.14 26.70 12.17
N ILE A 122 -24.75 25.92 13.17
CA ILE A 122 -25.45 25.85 14.46
C ILE A 122 -24.86 26.85 15.47
N THR A 123 -23.53 26.93 15.57
CA THR A 123 -22.84 27.78 16.56
C THR A 123 -22.49 29.18 16.06
N GLY A 124 -22.49 29.39 14.74
CA GLY A 124 -22.02 30.65 14.12
C GLY A 124 -20.49 30.83 14.14
N MET A 125 -19.73 29.78 14.49
CA MET A 125 -18.28 29.84 14.67
C MET A 125 -17.53 28.75 13.89
N ASP A 126 -16.32 29.07 13.44
CA ASP A 126 -15.41 28.15 12.74
C ASP A 126 -14.63 27.28 13.75
N LEU A 127 -15.32 26.37 14.42
CA LEU A 127 -14.77 25.43 15.41
C LEU A 127 -14.63 24.01 14.81
N VAL A 128 -13.72 23.20 15.38
CA VAL A 128 -13.70 21.74 15.12
C VAL A 128 -14.43 20.95 16.22
N ARG A 129 -14.73 19.66 16.00
CA ARG A 129 -15.47 18.81 16.95
C ARG A 129 -14.88 18.85 18.37
N ASP A 130 -13.56 18.80 18.50
CA ASP A 130 -12.86 18.85 19.80
C ASP A 130 -13.05 20.20 20.53
N ASP A 131 -13.11 21.31 19.79
CA ASP A 131 -13.32 22.64 20.36
C ASP A 131 -14.72 22.78 20.97
N LEU A 132 -15.74 22.13 20.39
CA LEU A 132 -17.12 22.19 20.90
C LEU A 132 -17.19 21.83 22.38
N VAL A 133 -16.48 20.77 22.80
CA VAL A 133 -16.45 20.31 24.20
C VAL A 133 -15.79 21.35 25.11
N ILE A 134 -14.75 22.02 24.63
CA ILE A 134 -14.02 23.07 25.35
C ILE A 134 -14.90 24.31 25.51
N PHE A 135 -15.48 24.81 24.41
CA PHE A 135 -16.34 26.00 24.40
C PHE A 135 -17.66 25.76 25.15
N MET A 136 -18.28 24.58 25.03
CA MET A 136 -19.43 24.19 25.85
C MET A 136 -19.11 24.24 27.35
N THR A 137 -17.96 23.69 27.75
CA THR A 137 -17.51 23.71 29.14
C THR A 137 -17.25 25.13 29.63
N GLN A 138 -16.70 26.00 28.78
CA GLN A 138 -16.43 27.39 29.11
C GLN A 138 -17.72 28.22 29.21
N ALA A 139 -18.63 28.12 28.24
CA ALA A 139 -19.95 28.76 28.28
C ALA A 139 -20.72 28.39 29.56
N ARG A 140 -20.71 27.10 29.94
CA ARG A 140 -21.31 26.62 31.19
C ARG A 140 -20.65 27.23 32.45
N ARG A 141 -19.34 27.47 32.46
CA ARG A 141 -18.63 28.11 33.59
C ARG A 141 -18.95 29.60 33.68
N ASP A 142 -19.07 30.27 32.54
CA ASP A 142 -19.34 31.70 32.43
C ASP A 142 -20.83 32.04 32.58
N GLY A 143 -21.69 31.04 32.77
CA GLY A 143 -23.15 31.20 32.89
C GLY A 143 -23.84 31.57 31.59
N GLN A 144 -23.18 31.33 30.46
CA GLN A 144 -23.71 31.54 29.11
C GLN A 144 -24.50 30.32 28.63
N ASP A 145 -25.30 30.52 27.58
CA ASP A 145 -25.98 29.43 26.91
C ASP A 145 -24.97 28.52 26.21
N PHE A 146 -24.99 27.24 26.56
CA PHE A 146 -24.14 26.19 25.99
C PHE A 146 -24.92 25.24 25.06
N GLN A 147 -26.23 25.44 24.90
CA GLN A 147 -27.09 24.60 24.07
C GLN A 147 -26.63 24.52 22.60
N PRO A 148 -26.17 25.61 21.93
CA PRO A 148 -25.70 25.53 20.54
C PRO A 148 -24.52 24.57 20.33
N PHE A 149 -23.66 24.38 21.33
CA PHE A 149 -22.54 23.43 21.25
C PHE A 149 -23.01 21.98 21.41
N LEU A 150 -24.03 21.74 22.25
CA LEU A 150 -24.67 20.43 22.38
C LEU A 150 -25.44 20.06 21.11
N ASP A 151 -26.23 21.00 20.57
CA ASP A 151 -26.97 20.81 19.33
C ASP A 151 -26.01 20.51 18.14
N ALA A 152 -24.84 21.17 18.11
CA ALA A 152 -23.80 20.91 17.12
C ALA A 152 -23.17 19.52 17.29
N LEU A 153 -22.87 19.07 18.51
CA LEU A 153 -22.38 17.72 18.78
C LEU A 153 -23.41 16.66 18.37
N GLN A 154 -24.68 16.83 18.76
CA GLN A 154 -25.75 15.90 18.41
C GLN A 154 -25.98 15.82 16.89
N ALA A 155 -25.96 16.95 16.18
CA ALA A 155 -26.11 16.97 14.73
C ALA A 155 -24.96 16.26 13.98
N ILE A 156 -23.77 16.19 14.58
CA ILE A 156 -22.63 15.43 14.05
C ILE A 156 -22.78 13.93 14.36
N ASP A 157 -23.19 13.56 15.56
CA ASP A 157 -23.44 12.15 15.91
C ASP A 157 -24.59 11.55 15.05
N ASP A 158 -25.65 12.33 14.79
CA ASP A 158 -26.72 12.00 13.85
C ASP A 158 -26.23 11.83 12.39
N LEU A 159 -25.13 12.48 12.01
CA LEU A 159 -24.50 12.32 10.70
C LEU A 159 -23.65 11.06 10.66
N ASP A 160 -22.91 10.77 11.75
CA ASP A 160 -22.10 9.56 11.86
C ASP A 160 -22.95 8.29 11.94
N LEU A 161 -24.12 8.32 12.61
CA LEU A 161 -25.14 7.26 12.54
C LEU A 161 -25.58 6.98 11.10
N LYS A 162 -25.94 8.03 10.35
CA LYS A 162 -26.34 7.91 8.93
C LYS A 162 -25.21 7.39 8.04
N ARG A 163 -23.96 7.74 8.33
CA ARG A 163 -22.76 7.20 7.65
C ARG A 163 -22.52 5.73 8.00
N ALA A 164 -22.88 5.29 9.20
CA ALA A 164 -22.83 3.89 9.64
C ALA A 164 -24.02 3.04 9.14
N GLY A 165 -25.11 3.68 8.69
CA GLY A 165 -26.35 3.00 8.30
C GLY A 165 -27.28 2.67 9.48
N LEU A 166 -26.98 3.21 10.67
CA LEU A 166 -27.72 2.99 11.91
C LEU A 166 -28.80 4.06 12.13
N THR A 167 -29.83 3.73 12.91
CA THR A 167 -30.87 4.67 13.33
C THR A 167 -30.70 5.16 14.78
N SER A 168 -29.99 4.40 15.61
CA SER A 168 -29.54 4.79 16.95
C SER A 168 -28.16 4.17 17.26
N TRP A 169 -27.49 4.67 18.30
CA TRP A 169 -26.26 4.05 18.82
C TRP A 169 -26.54 2.81 19.69
N ASP A 170 -27.80 2.57 20.04
CA ASP A 170 -28.29 1.39 20.78
C ASP A 170 -28.78 0.28 19.81
N ASP A 171 -28.68 0.49 18.49
CA ASP A 171 -28.99 -0.51 17.47
C ASP A 171 -27.83 -1.54 17.41
N ASP A 172 -27.87 -2.57 18.27
CA ASP A 172 -26.87 -3.64 18.31
C ASP A 172 -26.73 -4.32 16.93
N LEU A 173 -25.49 -4.40 16.42
CA LEU A 173 -25.13 -5.01 15.13
C LEU A 173 -25.11 -6.57 15.19
N ASP A 174 -25.97 -7.18 16.00
CA ASP A 174 -25.93 -8.60 16.38
C ASP A 174 -27.03 -9.46 15.68
N GLU A 175 -27.70 -8.95 14.63
CA GLU A 175 -28.72 -9.70 13.85
C GLU A 175 -28.33 -10.02 12.38
N GLU A 176 -27.06 -10.37 12.09
CA GLU A 176 -26.66 -11.00 10.80
C GLU A 176 -25.85 -12.32 10.93
N GLU A 177 -26.24 -13.23 11.83
CA GLU A 177 -25.96 -14.68 11.67
C GLU A 177 -27.22 -15.50 11.95
N GLY A 178 -28.11 -15.66 10.95
CA GLY A 178 -29.45 -16.20 11.23
C GLY A 178 -30.37 -16.69 10.11
N ASN A 179 -29.89 -17.04 8.90
CA ASN A 179 -30.65 -17.93 7.99
C ASN A 179 -29.79 -18.62 6.91
#